data_AF-A0A822AYT8-F1
#
_entry.id   AF-A0A822AYT8-F1
#
_cell.length_a   1.000
_cell.length_b   1.000
_cell.length_c   1.000
_cell.angle_alpha   90.00
_cell.angle_beta   90.00
_cell.angle_gamma   90.00
#
_symmetry.space_group_name_H-M   'P 1'
#
loop_
_entity.id
_entity.type
_entity.pdbx_description
1 polymer ?
#
loop_
_entity_poly.entity_id
_entity_poly.type
_entity_poly.pdbx_seq_one_letter_code
_entity_poly.pdbx_strand_id
1 'polypeptide(L)'
;MQTVHVKARKSPYSDTQDVERTKVRDEQVSWNVDWPDYEPKQYTSPIVLNNPPWADDPDPKKIQHYNEIDGNIDRTSAMGRYEIDKKTNRPKNPQGRTGCMSVIKLDFLI
;
A
#
# COMPACT_ATOMS: atom_id res chain seq x y z
N MET A 1 -7.08 -13.84 -18.79
CA MET A 1 -7.68 -12.67 -18.11
C MET A 1 -6.97 -12.53 -16.78
N GLN A 2 -6.36 -11.39 -16.50
CA GLN A 2 -5.69 -11.17 -15.21
C GLN A 2 -6.79 -10.92 -14.17
N THR A 3 -6.88 -11.77 -13.15
CA THR A 3 -7.90 -11.62 -12.10
C THR A 3 -7.52 -10.42 -11.25
N VAL A 4 -8.24 -9.30 -11.39
CA VAL A 4 -8.01 -8.09 -10.61
C VAL A 4 -8.54 -8.24 -9.19
N HIS A 5 -7.82 -7.72 -8.21
CA HIS A 5 -8.21 -7.78 -6.80
C HIS A 5 -9.45 -6.91 -6.54
N VAL A 6 -10.60 -7.52 -6.26
CA VAL A 6 -11.85 -6.78 -5.99
C VAL A 6 -11.92 -6.33 -4.53
N LYS A 7 -11.58 -7.20 -3.57
CA LYS A 7 -11.72 -6.90 -2.14
C LYS A 7 -10.90 -5.68 -1.70
N ALA A 8 -9.65 -5.58 -2.15
CA ALA A 8 -8.76 -4.48 -1.77
C ALA A 8 -9.11 -3.11 -2.39
N ARG A 9 -10.11 -3.04 -3.27
CA ARG A 9 -10.65 -1.79 -3.85
C ARG A 9 -12.02 -1.40 -3.28
N LYS A 10 -12.58 -2.20 -2.36
CA LYS A 10 -13.88 -1.89 -1.76
C LYS A 10 -13.77 -0.71 -0.79
N SER A 11 -14.80 0.12 -0.84
CA SER A 11 -15.07 1.15 0.16
C SER A 11 -16.17 0.71 1.14
N PRO A 12 -16.17 1.24 2.37
CA PRO A 12 -15.11 2.06 2.95
C PRO A 12 -13.83 1.23 3.17
N TYR A 13 -12.70 1.90 3.43
CA TYR A 13 -11.46 1.22 3.83
C TYR A 13 -11.77 0.31 5.05
N SER A 14 -11.17 -0.88 5.08
CA SER A 14 -11.44 -1.87 6.13
C SER A 14 -11.26 -1.26 7.52
N ASP A 15 -12.18 -1.59 8.43
CA ASP A 15 -12.20 -1.09 9.81
C ASP A 15 -12.40 0.43 9.95
N THR A 16 -12.94 1.08 8.91
CA THR A 16 -13.38 2.48 8.93
C THR A 16 -14.84 2.60 8.52
N GLN A 17 -15.50 3.69 8.93
CA GLN A 17 -16.90 3.95 8.55
C GLN A 17 -17.02 4.97 7.40
N ASP A 18 -16.00 5.80 7.19
CA ASP A 18 -16.07 7.03 6.39
C ASP A 18 -14.89 7.22 5.42
N VAL A 19 -13.90 6.32 5.42
CA VAL A 19 -12.73 6.45 4.55
C VAL A 19 -13.01 5.83 3.19
N GLU A 20 -13.46 6.67 2.27
CA GLU A 20 -13.69 6.30 0.88
C GLU A 20 -12.39 6.20 0.09
N ARG A 21 -12.19 5.06 -0.58
CA ARG A 21 -11.06 4.86 -1.51
C ARG A 21 -11.32 5.61 -2.81
N THR A 22 -10.25 6.04 -3.47
CA THR A 22 -10.32 6.52 -4.85
C THR A 22 -10.80 5.38 -5.75
N LYS A 23 -11.84 5.60 -6.55
CA LYS A 23 -12.43 4.58 -7.41
C LYS A 23 -11.44 4.17 -8.50
N VAL A 24 -10.93 2.94 -8.41
CA VAL A 24 -10.03 2.33 -9.41
C VAL A 24 -10.84 1.39 -10.30
N ARG A 25 -10.97 1.71 -11.60
CA ARG A 25 -11.60 0.81 -12.58
C ARG A 25 -10.69 -0.38 -12.88
N ASP A 26 -11.24 -1.48 -13.35
CA ASP A 26 -10.51 -2.72 -13.60
C ASP A 26 -9.35 -2.51 -14.60
N GLU A 27 -9.56 -1.67 -15.61
CA GLU A 27 -8.56 -1.32 -16.62
C GLU A 27 -7.42 -0.46 -16.07
N GLN A 28 -7.61 0.17 -14.91
CA GLN A 28 -6.64 1.09 -14.29
C GLN A 28 -5.92 0.47 -13.08
N VAL A 29 -6.19 -0.81 -12.78
CA VAL A 29 -5.57 -1.52 -11.64
C VAL A 29 -4.06 -1.67 -11.85
N SER A 30 -3.62 -2.08 -13.04
CA SER A 30 -2.21 -2.30 -13.32
C SER A 30 -1.39 -1.02 -13.26
N TRP A 31 -0.27 -1.01 -12.53
CA TRP A 31 0.65 0.12 -12.46
C TRP A 31 1.24 0.52 -13.82
N ASN A 32 1.26 -0.40 -14.80
CA ASN A 32 1.74 -0.16 -16.16
C ASN A 32 0.77 0.68 -17.00
N VAL A 33 -0.47 0.86 -16.54
CA VAL A 33 -1.43 1.75 -17.18
C VAL A 33 -1.17 3.16 -16.67
N ASP A 34 -0.89 4.07 -17.61
CA ASP A 34 -0.71 5.48 -17.30
C ASP A 34 -2.00 6.06 -16.73
N TRP A 35 -1.86 6.66 -15.57
CA TRP A 35 -2.93 7.41 -14.91
C TRP A 35 -2.30 8.58 -14.14
N PRO A 36 -1.96 9.68 -14.83
CA PRO A 36 -1.26 10.82 -14.23
C PRO A 36 -2.05 11.48 -13.10
N ASP A 37 -3.37 11.53 -13.24
CA ASP A 37 -4.29 12.12 -12.26
C ASP A 37 -4.70 11.14 -11.15
N TYR A 38 -3.99 10.02 -11.00
CA TYR A 38 -4.28 9.07 -9.93
C TYR A 38 -3.85 9.63 -8.57
N GLU A 39 -4.83 10.07 -7.81
CA GLU A 39 -4.65 10.53 -6.43
C GLU A 39 -5.34 9.56 -5.46
N PRO A 40 -4.63 8.56 -4.91
CA PRO A 40 -5.20 7.66 -3.92
C PRO A 40 -5.49 8.41 -2.63
N LYS A 41 -6.59 8.06 -1.96
CA LYS A 41 -6.90 8.57 -0.63
C LYS A 41 -5.76 8.24 0.33
N GLN A 42 -5.19 9.23 1.00
CA GLN A 42 -4.24 8.98 2.09
C GLN A 42 -5.01 8.72 3.37
N TYR A 43 -4.75 7.57 3.99
CA TYR A 43 -5.33 7.22 5.28
C TYR A 43 -4.40 6.33 6.07
N THR A 44 -4.29 6.60 7.37
CA THR A 44 -3.60 5.74 8.32
C THR A 44 -4.43 5.70 9.60
N SER A 45 -4.61 4.51 10.15
CA SER A 45 -5.32 4.35 11.41
C SER A 45 -4.61 5.11 12.55
N PRO A 46 -5.35 5.78 13.46
CA PRO A 46 -4.77 6.46 14.62
C PRO A 46 -3.84 5.58 15.46
N ILE A 47 -4.12 4.27 15.55
CA ILE A 47 -3.28 3.33 16.30
C ILE A 47 -1.89 3.22 15.66
N VAL A 48 -1.81 3.20 14.33
CA VAL A 48 -0.53 3.18 13.59
C VAL A 48 0.18 4.53 13.72
N LEU A 49 -0.55 5.64 13.69
CA LEU A 49 0.03 6.99 13.87
C LEU A 49 0.67 7.18 15.26
N ASN A 50 0.21 6.44 16.27
CA ASN A 50 0.82 6.43 17.60
C ASN A 50 2.14 5.63 17.67
N ASN A 51 2.66 5.15 16.52
CA ASN A 51 3.94 4.46 16.37
C ASN A 51 4.16 3.29 17.37
N PRO A 52 3.24 2.31 17.43
CA PRO A 52 3.40 1.15 18.30
C PRO A 52 4.57 0.27 17.81
N PRO A 53 5.14 -0.60 18.66
CA PRO A 53 6.33 -1.40 18.32
C PRO A 53 6.21 -2.32 17.10
N TRP A 54 5.00 -2.61 16.63
CA TRP A 54 4.73 -3.44 15.46
C TRP A 54 4.55 -2.64 14.16
N ALA A 55 4.47 -1.30 14.25
CA ALA A 55 4.29 -0.43 13.10
C ALA A 55 5.64 0.09 12.61
N ASP A 56 5.73 0.34 11.30
CA ASP A 56 6.84 1.09 10.73
C ASP A 56 6.78 2.57 11.15
N ASP A 57 7.91 3.27 11.04
CA ASP A 57 7.97 4.72 11.27
C ASP A 57 6.95 5.44 10.36
N PRO A 58 6.18 6.40 10.89
CA PRO A 58 5.21 7.14 10.10
C PRO A 58 5.84 7.91 8.93
N ASP A 59 7.12 8.25 9.01
CA ASP A 59 7.89 8.84 7.92
C ASP A 59 8.49 7.74 7.01
N PRO A 60 7.93 7.54 5.80
CA PRO A 60 8.42 6.51 4.88
C PRO A 60 9.87 6.73 4.46
N LYS A 61 10.42 7.96 4.56
CA LYS A 61 11.81 8.24 4.19
C LYS A 61 12.83 7.60 5.14
N LYS A 62 12.41 7.25 6.35
CA LYS A 62 13.27 6.56 7.32
C LYS A 62 13.26 5.05 7.15
N ILE A 63 12.29 4.51 6.43
CA ILE A 63 12.22 3.09 6.12
C ILE A 63 13.23 2.81 5.01
N GLN A 64 14.14 1.88 5.30
CA GLN A 64 15.17 1.43 4.37
C GLN A 64 14.96 -0.07 4.08
N HIS A 65 15.83 -0.64 3.24
CA HIS A 65 15.91 -2.09 3.09
C HIS A 65 14.62 -2.78 2.63
N TYR A 66 13.93 -2.18 1.66
CA TYR A 66 12.80 -2.85 1.01
C TYR A 66 13.25 -4.06 0.18
N ASN A 67 12.40 -5.08 0.11
CA ASN A 67 12.65 -6.35 -0.59
C ASN A 67 13.82 -7.17 0.00
N GLU A 68 14.11 -7.02 1.28
CA GLU A 68 15.11 -7.81 2.01
C GLU A 68 14.73 -7.93 3.50
N ILE A 69 15.54 -8.67 4.27
CA ILE A 69 15.36 -8.81 5.72
C ILE A 69 16.08 -7.62 6.39
N ASP A 70 15.31 -6.78 7.07
CA ASP A 70 15.74 -5.57 7.77
C ASP A 70 15.77 -5.83 9.28
N GLY A 71 16.86 -6.43 9.76
CA GLY A 71 17.01 -6.85 11.15
C GLY A 71 15.98 -7.91 11.54
N ASN A 72 15.00 -7.51 12.36
CA ASN A 72 13.92 -8.39 12.83
C ASN A 72 12.64 -8.30 11.98
N ILE A 73 12.65 -7.48 10.92
CA ILE A 73 11.50 -7.27 10.04
C ILE A 73 11.81 -7.88 8.67
N ASP A 74 11.06 -8.91 8.28
CA ASP A 74 11.14 -9.43 6.91
C ASP A 74 10.30 -8.56 5.99
N ARG A 75 10.96 -7.75 5.14
CA ARG A 75 10.30 -6.85 4.18
C ARG A 75 10.22 -7.49 2.79
N THR A 76 10.46 -8.80 2.64
CA THR A 76 10.29 -9.50 1.36
C THR A 76 8.81 -9.80 1.08
N SER A 77 8.47 -10.05 -0.19
CA SER A 77 7.13 -10.50 -0.56
C SER A 77 7.21 -11.92 -1.13
N ALA A 78 6.22 -12.74 -0.78
CA ALA A 78 6.02 -14.05 -1.37
C ALA A 78 5.75 -13.99 -2.89
N MET A 79 5.35 -12.82 -3.42
CA MET A 79 5.12 -12.59 -4.84
C MET A 79 6.38 -12.15 -5.61
N GLY A 80 7.52 -12.10 -4.95
CA GLY A 80 8.78 -11.58 -5.51
C GLY A 80 8.98 -10.10 -5.23
N ARG A 81 9.88 -9.46 -5.99
CA ARG A 81 10.25 -8.07 -5.73
C ARG A 81 9.13 -7.10 -6.12
N TYR A 82 8.83 -6.15 -5.23
CA TYR A 82 7.90 -5.06 -5.48
C TYR A 82 8.63 -3.75 -5.73
N GLU A 83 8.00 -2.89 -6.53
CA GLU A 83 8.53 -1.56 -6.82
C GLU A 83 8.33 -0.60 -5.66
N ILE A 84 9.25 0.35 -5.50
CA ILE A 84 9.12 1.48 -4.59
C ILE A 84 8.79 2.73 -5.40
N ASP A 85 7.72 3.43 -5.03
CA ASP A 85 7.41 4.73 -5.59
C ASP A 85 8.46 5.74 -5.15
N LYS A 86 9.24 6.23 -6.12
CA LYS A 86 10.32 7.21 -5.91
C LYS A 86 9.84 8.53 -5.31
N LYS A 87 8.57 8.91 -5.53
CA LYS A 87 8.04 10.18 -5.01
C LYS A 87 7.70 10.10 -3.53
N THR A 88 7.11 8.99 -3.11
CA THR A 88 6.59 8.81 -1.75
C THR A 88 7.48 7.95 -0.85
N ASN A 89 8.48 7.26 -1.43
CA ASN A 89 9.27 6.21 -0.81
C ASN A 89 8.41 5.08 -0.23
N ARG A 90 7.32 4.71 -0.91
CA ARG A 90 6.39 3.68 -0.45
C ARG A 90 6.36 2.49 -1.41
N PRO A 91 6.17 1.26 -0.90
CA PRO A 91 6.01 0.08 -1.75
C PRO A 91 4.72 0.17 -2.56
N LYS A 92 4.79 -0.19 -3.83
CA LYS A 92 3.63 -0.42 -4.68
C LYS A 92 3.16 -1.86 -4.48
N ASN A 93 1.86 -2.04 -4.27
CA ASN A 93 1.27 -3.37 -4.21
C ASN A 93 1.52 -4.10 -5.57
N PRO A 94 2.16 -5.28 -5.57
CA PRO A 94 2.39 -6.07 -6.80
C PRO A 94 1.12 -6.37 -7.60
N GLN A 95 -0.05 -6.43 -6.94
CA GLN A 95 -1.33 -6.71 -7.56
C GLN A 95 -1.99 -5.48 -8.21
N GLY A 96 -1.51 -4.27 -7.94
CA GLY A 96 -2.00 -3.03 -8.56
C GLY A 96 -2.56 -1.98 -7.60
N ARG A 97 -3.19 -0.96 -8.18
CA ARG A 97 -3.79 0.19 -7.50
C ARG A 97 -5.01 -0.23 -6.68
N THR A 98 -5.06 0.21 -5.42
CA THR A 98 -6.16 -0.08 -4.49
C THR A 98 -7.06 1.12 -4.22
N GLY A 99 -6.68 2.32 -4.64
CA GLY A 99 -7.40 3.57 -4.34
C GLY A 99 -7.12 4.16 -2.96
N CYS A 100 -6.23 3.57 -2.16
CA CYS A 100 -5.82 4.11 -0.87
C CYS A 100 -4.31 3.94 -0.66
N MET A 101 -3.70 4.91 0.00
CA MET A 101 -2.30 4.91 0.41
C MET A 101 -2.25 5.01 1.94
N SER A 102 -1.66 4.02 2.61
CA SER A 102 -1.43 4.03 4.05
C SER A 102 0.05 3.94 4.40
N VAL A 103 0.44 4.33 5.63
CA VAL A 103 1.66 3.74 6.21
C VAL A 103 1.42 2.27 6.50
N ILE A 104 2.48 1.52 6.31
CA ILE A 104 2.49 0.09 6.16
C ILE A 104 2.15 -0.51 7.54
N LYS A 105 1.07 -1.29 7.60
CA LYS A 105 1.11 -2.52 8.40
C LYS A 105 1.60 -3.58 7.42
N LEU A 106 2.74 -4.21 7.70
CA LEU A 106 3.39 -5.15 6.77
C LEU A 106 2.44 -6.29 6.33
N ASP A 107 1.43 -6.59 7.16
CA ASP A 107 0.39 -7.58 6.93
C ASP A 107 -0.48 -7.37 5.67
N PHE A 108 -0.37 -6.25 4.95
CA PHE A 108 -1.20 -5.99 3.76
C PHE A 108 -0.50 -6.24 2.41
N LEU A 109 0.75 -6.71 2.41
CA LEU A 109 1.48 -7.03 1.18
C LEU A 109 1.41 -8.51 0.76
N ILE A 110 0.62 -9.34 1.47
CA ILE A 110 0.34 -10.73 1.10
C ILE A 110 -1.11 -11.09 1.47
#